data_AF-A0A975BDJ3-F1
#
_entry.id   AF-A0A975BDJ3-F1
#
_cell.length_a   1.000
_cell.length_b   1.000
_cell.length_c   1.000
_cell.angle_alpha   90.00
_cell.angle_beta   90.00
_cell.angle_gamma   90.00
#
_symmetry.space_group_name_H-M   'P 1'
#
loop_
_entity.id
_entity.type
_entity.pdbx_description
1 polymer ?
#
loop_
_entity_poly.entity_id
_entity_poly.type
_entity_poly.pdbx_seq_one_letter_code
_entity_poly.pdbx_strand_id
1 'polypeptide(L)'
;MELSLLQNAVQEIKNNIYHAVVNAKFGQSVYENGLKAKTALIRSEKLIQKIHEITKISLYEEISRHKIKHQIHPPIGYDSPELDVWGLLKKKQQDIVILFSPSNREKIDQGPMKGQYDELGTKAAKQAVVIGVRSQLSSIDKNFDTLMERAFAETLNLRLKHPELVMGEVYLLAVREYDSQEMKKNKIAWKYRFTKAEKFISIFNAMSNRKDYQNTSELYKYERSALILADFSRNPVKIYKDMEELKKDSVVSKNFPENYSKLSPVNFSKDIIDTYMKRHGLF
;
A
#
# COMPACT_ATOMS: atom_id res chain seq x y z
N MET A 1 2.68 10.80 4.78
CA MET A 1 3.95 10.05 4.68
C MET A 1 5.09 11.05 4.61
N GLU A 2 6.25 10.68 5.11
CA GLU A 2 7.49 11.44 4.96
C GLU A 2 7.90 11.48 3.47
N LEU A 3 7.61 12.61 2.82
CA LEU A 3 7.72 12.74 1.36
C LEU A 3 9.17 12.71 0.87
N SER A 4 10.12 13.17 1.68
CA SER A 4 11.55 13.13 1.36
C SER A 4 12.06 11.68 1.30
N LEU A 5 11.71 10.87 2.30
CA LEU A 5 12.02 9.44 2.32
C LEU A 5 11.35 8.72 1.16
N LEU A 6 10.07 9.03 0.88
CA LEU A 6 9.36 8.47 -0.26
C LEU A 6 10.06 8.78 -1.58
N GLN A 7 10.51 10.03 -1.77
CA GLN A 7 11.25 10.44 -2.96
C GLN A 7 12.56 9.65 -3.12
N ASN A 8 13.29 9.42 -2.03
CA ASN A 8 14.53 8.63 -2.05
C ASN A 8 14.24 7.17 -2.44
N ALA A 9 13.22 6.54 -1.82
CA ALA A 9 12.89 5.16 -2.14
C ALA A 9 12.43 4.98 -3.59
N VAL A 10 11.59 5.85 -4.15
CA VAL A 10 11.19 5.71 -5.56
C VAL A 10 12.38 5.91 -6.50
N GLN A 11 13.34 6.77 -6.13
CA GLN A 11 14.58 6.93 -6.89
C GLN A 11 15.47 5.68 -6.82
N GLU A 12 15.60 5.06 -5.65
CA GLU A 12 16.31 3.80 -5.50
C GLU A 12 15.62 2.66 -6.26
N ILE A 13 14.28 2.60 -6.24
CA ILE A 13 13.52 1.65 -7.05
C ILE A 13 13.86 1.82 -8.53
N LYS A 14 13.87 3.07 -9.03
CA LYS A 14 14.27 3.37 -10.42
C LYS A 14 15.67 2.85 -10.72
N ASN A 15 16.64 3.16 -9.87
CA ASN A 15 18.04 2.79 -10.06
C ASN A 15 18.20 1.26 -10.04
N ASN A 16 17.56 0.57 -9.11
CA ASN A 16 17.60 -0.89 -9.03
C ASN A 16 17.01 -1.55 -10.28
N ILE A 17 15.89 -1.04 -10.80
CA ILE A 17 15.32 -1.52 -12.06
C ILE A 17 16.26 -1.25 -13.22
N TYR A 18 16.83 -0.05 -13.30
CA TYR A 18 17.81 0.30 -14.33
C TYR A 18 18.99 -0.68 -14.33
N HIS A 19 19.63 -0.89 -13.19
CA HIS A 19 20.75 -1.81 -13.06
C HIS A 19 20.37 -3.25 -13.38
N ALA A 20 19.19 -3.71 -12.94
CA ALA A 20 18.74 -5.06 -13.24
C ALA A 20 18.50 -5.28 -14.73
N VAL A 21 17.88 -4.31 -15.41
CA VAL A 21 17.57 -4.39 -16.83
C VAL A 21 18.84 -4.31 -17.68
N VAL A 22 19.65 -3.27 -17.48
CA VAL A 22 20.81 -2.99 -18.35
C VAL A 22 21.87 -4.09 -18.25
N ASN A 23 22.08 -4.62 -17.04
CA ASN A 23 23.07 -5.67 -16.84
C ASN A 23 22.51 -7.09 -16.99
N ALA A 24 21.19 -7.23 -17.18
CA ALA A 24 20.48 -8.52 -17.11
C ALA A 24 20.84 -9.34 -15.85
N LYS A 25 21.01 -8.67 -14.71
CA LYS A 25 21.51 -9.27 -13.46
C LYS A 25 20.66 -8.87 -12.27
N PHE A 26 20.50 -9.78 -11.32
CA PHE A 26 19.97 -9.47 -10.00
C PHE A 26 20.64 -10.34 -8.95
N GLY A 27 21.19 -9.71 -7.91
CA GLY A 27 22.08 -10.39 -6.96
C GLY A 27 23.31 -10.95 -7.68
N GLN A 28 23.64 -12.21 -7.41
CA GLN A 28 24.73 -12.93 -8.07
C GLN A 28 24.27 -13.62 -9.37
N SER A 29 22.97 -13.62 -9.67
CA SER A 29 22.40 -14.33 -10.81
C SER A 29 22.42 -13.46 -12.08
N VAL A 30 22.82 -14.08 -13.18
CA VAL A 30 22.70 -13.54 -14.54
C VAL A 30 21.49 -14.17 -15.21
N TYR A 31 20.68 -13.35 -15.87
CA TYR A 31 19.47 -13.78 -16.55
C TYR A 31 19.64 -13.63 -18.07
N GLU A 32 18.78 -14.33 -18.82
CA GLU A 32 18.77 -14.26 -20.29
C GLU A 32 18.64 -12.83 -20.83
N ASN A 33 17.88 -11.98 -20.12
CA ASN A 33 17.70 -10.57 -20.48
C ASN A 33 17.20 -9.73 -19.29
N GLY A 34 17.20 -8.42 -19.49
CA GLY A 34 16.81 -7.42 -18.51
C GLY A 34 15.36 -7.53 -18.03
N LEU A 35 14.43 -7.98 -18.89
CA LEU A 35 13.06 -8.22 -18.47
C LEU A 35 12.97 -9.34 -17.42
N LYS A 36 13.70 -10.45 -17.63
CA LYS A 36 13.75 -11.55 -16.65
C LYS A 36 14.44 -11.10 -15.35
N ALA A 37 15.54 -10.36 -15.43
CA ALA A 37 16.22 -9.81 -14.26
C ALA A 37 15.32 -8.86 -13.45
N LYS A 38 14.61 -7.94 -14.11
CA LYS A 38 13.61 -7.07 -13.45
C LYS A 38 12.50 -7.88 -12.79
N THR A 39 12.01 -8.93 -13.46
CA THR A 39 10.96 -9.78 -12.93
C THR A 39 11.42 -10.50 -11.65
N ALA A 40 12.67 -10.99 -11.63
CA ALA A 40 13.26 -11.59 -10.45
C ALA A 40 13.42 -10.56 -9.30
N LEU A 41 13.90 -9.35 -9.62
CA LEU A 41 13.99 -8.25 -8.67
C LEU A 41 12.62 -7.91 -8.04
N ILE A 42 11.55 -7.80 -8.84
CA ILE A 42 10.20 -7.54 -8.33
C ILE A 42 9.71 -8.69 -7.43
N ARG A 43 9.90 -9.95 -7.87
CA ARG A 43 9.49 -11.15 -7.11
C ARG A 43 10.28 -11.34 -5.81
N SER A 44 11.45 -10.73 -5.68
CA SER A 44 12.22 -10.74 -4.44
C SER A 44 11.68 -9.79 -3.37
N GLU A 45 10.64 -9.02 -3.68
CA GLU A 45 9.98 -8.06 -2.79
C GLU A 45 10.87 -6.89 -2.31
N LYS A 46 12.17 -6.89 -2.62
CA LYS A 46 13.11 -5.82 -2.24
C LYS A 46 12.66 -4.42 -2.64
N LEU A 47 11.91 -4.28 -3.73
CA LEU A 47 11.39 -2.99 -4.16
C LEU A 47 10.21 -2.53 -3.31
N ILE A 48 9.25 -3.43 -3.04
CA ILE A 48 8.05 -3.08 -2.26
C ILE A 48 8.41 -2.86 -0.79
N GLN A 49 9.40 -3.59 -0.25
CA GLN A 49 9.85 -3.42 1.14
C GLN A 49 10.38 -2.01 1.44
N LYS A 50 10.87 -1.27 0.43
CA LYS A 50 11.21 0.14 0.60
C LYS A 50 9.99 1.00 0.94
N ILE A 51 8.84 0.70 0.34
CA ILE A 51 7.58 1.39 0.62
C ILE A 51 7.02 0.95 1.97
N HIS A 52 7.16 -0.33 2.36
CA HIS A 52 6.81 -0.78 3.70
C HIS A 52 7.59 0.01 4.75
N GLU A 53 8.90 0.10 4.59
CA GLU A 53 9.79 0.76 5.56
C GLU A 53 9.42 2.22 5.78
N ILE A 54 9.22 2.99 4.71
CA ILE A 54 8.81 4.40 4.83
C ILE A 54 7.43 4.54 5.46
N THR A 55 6.52 3.62 5.16
CA THR A 55 5.18 3.63 5.74
C THR A 55 5.26 3.39 7.25
N LYS A 56 6.06 2.41 7.69
CA LYS A 56 6.32 2.15 9.13
C LYS A 56 6.95 3.36 9.82
N ILE A 57 8.00 3.95 9.25
CA ILE A 57 8.66 5.15 9.80
C ILE A 57 7.66 6.31 9.92
N SER A 58 6.90 6.59 8.86
CA SER A 58 5.93 7.69 8.85
C SER A 58 4.82 7.50 9.89
N LEU A 59 4.38 6.27 10.12
CA LEU A 59 3.37 5.95 11.15
C LEU A 59 3.97 6.07 12.55
N TYR A 60 5.17 5.54 12.76
CA TYR A 60 5.88 5.62 14.04
C TYR A 60 6.10 7.05 14.49
N GLU A 61 6.59 7.91 13.58
CA GLU A 61 6.83 9.32 13.88
C GLU A 61 5.52 10.03 14.27
N GLU A 62 4.44 9.76 13.55
CA GLU A 62 3.14 10.35 13.86
C GLU A 62 2.59 9.88 15.21
N ILE A 63 2.61 8.57 15.50
CA ILE A 63 2.13 8.04 16.78
C ILE A 63 2.99 8.56 17.94
N SER A 64 4.31 8.68 17.73
CA SER A 64 5.26 9.15 18.74
C SER A 64 4.99 10.59 19.15
N ARG A 65 4.49 11.44 18.24
CA ARG A 65 4.05 12.82 18.57
C ARG A 65 2.94 12.85 19.62
N HIS A 66 2.08 11.82 19.62
CA HIS A 66 0.96 11.68 20.56
C HIS A 66 1.35 10.91 21.84
N LYS A 67 2.61 10.45 21.97
CA LYS A 67 3.12 9.68 23.12
C LYS A 67 2.31 8.41 23.44
N ILE A 68 1.70 7.80 22.43
CA ILE A 68 0.90 6.58 22.59
C ILE A 68 1.82 5.37 22.54
N LYS A 69 1.71 4.48 23.53
CA LYS A 69 2.42 3.19 23.52
C LYS A 69 1.89 2.32 22.38
N HIS A 70 2.79 1.82 21.56
CA HIS A 70 2.45 1.01 20.41
C HIS A 70 3.57 0.02 20.06
N GLN A 71 3.24 -0.97 19.24
CA GLN A 71 4.19 -1.89 18.62
C GLN A 71 3.88 -1.97 17.12
N ILE A 72 4.90 -1.85 16.27
CA ILE A 72 4.76 -1.97 14.81
C ILE A 72 5.33 -3.31 14.38
N HIS A 73 4.54 -4.04 13.59
CA HIS A 73 4.89 -5.32 13.00
C HIS A 73 4.77 -5.26 11.48
N PRO A 74 5.80 -5.65 10.72
CA PRO A 74 7.16 -5.94 11.19
C PRO A 74 7.83 -4.74 11.88
N PRO A 75 8.81 -4.95 12.77
CA PRO A 75 9.57 -3.85 13.35
C PRO A 75 10.27 -2.99 12.28
N ILE A 76 10.49 -1.71 12.57
CA ILE A 76 11.27 -0.80 11.70
C ILE A 76 12.66 -1.40 11.47
N GLY A 77 13.13 -1.40 10.22
CA GLY A 77 14.37 -2.03 9.79
C GLY A 77 14.29 -3.52 9.45
N TYR A 78 13.13 -4.16 9.67
CA TYR A 78 12.92 -5.59 9.43
C TYR A 78 11.70 -5.85 8.54
N ASP A 79 11.73 -6.95 7.79
CA ASP A 79 10.61 -7.44 6.96
C ASP A 79 9.72 -8.47 7.69
N SER A 80 10.11 -8.85 8.91
CA SER A 80 9.45 -9.88 9.70
C SER A 80 9.64 -9.64 11.21
N PRO A 81 8.78 -10.22 12.08
CA PRO A 81 7.57 -10.98 11.76
C PRO A 81 6.38 -10.07 11.42
N GLU A 82 5.65 -10.42 10.36
CA GLU A 82 4.29 -9.92 10.10
C GLU A 82 3.28 -10.61 11.03
N LEU A 83 2.10 -10.01 11.20
CA LEU A 83 1.04 -10.56 12.05
C LEU A 83 -0.15 -11.05 11.23
N ASP A 84 -0.69 -12.18 11.67
CA ASP A 84 -1.98 -12.69 11.21
C ASP A 84 -3.12 -11.94 11.95
N VAL A 85 -4.00 -11.30 11.20
CA VAL A 85 -5.26 -10.76 11.69
C VAL A 85 -6.40 -11.65 11.21
N TRP A 86 -7.22 -12.14 12.14
CA TRP A 86 -8.34 -12.99 11.80
C TRP A 86 -9.53 -12.16 11.29
N GLY A 87 -10.04 -12.52 10.12
CA GLY A 87 -11.35 -12.06 9.65
C GLY A 87 -12.45 -13.08 9.94
N LEU A 88 -13.66 -12.82 9.44
CA LEU A 88 -14.79 -13.75 9.60
C LEU A 88 -14.57 -15.06 8.84
N LEU A 89 -14.04 -14.98 7.61
CA LEU A 89 -13.90 -16.13 6.71
C LEU A 89 -12.53 -16.79 6.82
N LYS A 90 -11.48 -15.97 6.95
CA LYS A 90 -10.09 -16.45 7.02
C LYS A 90 -9.17 -15.46 7.72
N LYS A 91 -8.04 -15.97 8.24
CA LYS A 91 -6.92 -15.12 8.64
C LYS A 91 -6.21 -14.49 7.45
N LYS A 92 -5.58 -13.36 7.70
CA LYS A 92 -4.76 -12.64 6.75
C LYS A 92 -3.49 -12.19 7.43
N GLN A 93 -2.36 -12.58 6.87
CA GLN A 93 -1.08 -11.97 7.18
C GLN A 93 -1.10 -10.56 6.61
N GLN A 94 -0.82 -9.56 7.43
CA GLN A 94 -0.93 -8.15 7.06
C GLN A 94 0.47 -7.53 6.96
N ASP A 95 0.64 -6.72 5.91
CA ASP A 95 1.91 -6.09 5.55
C ASP A 95 2.47 -5.22 6.68
N ILE A 96 1.60 -4.42 7.33
CA ILE A 96 1.93 -3.62 8.51
C ILE A 96 0.76 -3.66 9.49
N VAL A 97 1.05 -4.00 10.74
CA VAL A 97 0.11 -3.96 11.87
C VAL A 97 0.69 -3.13 12.99
N ILE A 98 -0.10 -2.19 13.52
CA ILE A 98 0.23 -1.41 14.70
C ILE A 98 -0.69 -1.85 15.83
N LEU A 99 -0.09 -2.36 16.89
CA LEU A 99 -0.79 -2.79 18.10
C LEU A 99 -0.70 -1.72 19.18
N PHE A 100 -1.85 -1.38 19.74
CA PHE A 100 -1.97 -0.48 20.88
C PHE A 100 -2.36 -1.21 22.17
N SER A 101 -2.70 -2.49 22.05
CA SER A 101 -3.01 -3.41 23.14
C SER A 101 -2.21 -4.71 22.97
N PRO A 102 -1.84 -5.39 24.07
CA PRO A 102 -1.15 -6.67 23.98
C PRO A 102 -2.04 -7.72 23.33
N SER A 103 -1.42 -8.61 22.56
CA SER A 103 -2.08 -9.80 22.02
C SER A 103 -2.60 -10.69 23.14
N ASN A 104 -3.77 -11.28 22.94
CA ASN A 104 -4.35 -12.24 23.87
C ASN A 104 -4.97 -13.40 23.10
N ARG A 105 -4.31 -14.56 23.17
CA ARG A 105 -4.74 -15.76 22.46
C ARG A 105 -6.15 -16.16 22.87
N GLU A 106 -7.04 -16.31 21.90
CA GLU A 106 -8.44 -16.69 22.14
C GLU A 106 -8.91 -17.77 21.18
N LYS A 107 -9.95 -18.51 21.58
CA LYS A 107 -10.58 -19.51 20.71
C LYS A 107 -11.61 -18.84 19.82
N ILE A 108 -11.58 -19.13 18.52
CA ILE A 108 -12.55 -18.61 17.56
C ILE A 108 -13.89 -19.33 17.77
N ASP A 109 -14.96 -18.58 17.97
CA ASP A 109 -16.30 -19.06 18.29
C ASP A 109 -17.30 -18.95 17.11
N GLN A 110 -16.93 -18.22 16.06
CA GLN A 110 -17.77 -17.90 14.91
C GLN A 110 -17.07 -18.12 13.55
N GLY A 111 -17.88 -18.20 12.48
CA GLY A 111 -17.41 -18.38 11.11
C GLY A 111 -16.88 -19.77 10.79
N PRO A 112 -16.35 -19.98 9.57
CA PRO A 112 -15.86 -21.29 9.11
C PRO A 112 -14.69 -21.84 9.92
N MET A 113 -14.01 -20.98 10.67
CA MET A 113 -12.77 -21.29 11.40
C MET A 113 -13.02 -21.52 12.90
N LYS A 114 -14.29 -21.67 13.31
CA LYS A 114 -14.69 -21.97 14.68
C LYS A 114 -13.91 -23.18 15.23
N GLY A 115 -13.36 -23.01 16.43
CA GLY A 115 -12.56 -24.03 17.11
C GLY A 115 -11.04 -23.82 17.03
N GLN A 116 -10.56 -22.99 16.10
CA GLN A 116 -9.14 -22.61 16.01
C GLN A 116 -8.78 -21.52 17.03
N TYR A 117 -7.49 -21.18 17.11
CA TYR A 117 -6.98 -20.14 18.00
C TYR A 117 -6.50 -18.92 17.22
N ASP A 118 -6.94 -17.75 17.67
CA ASP A 118 -6.49 -16.43 17.23
C ASP A 118 -5.41 -15.95 18.21
N GLU A 119 -4.16 -15.94 17.76
CA GLU A 119 -3.00 -15.54 18.59
C GLU A 119 -2.98 -14.03 18.91
N LEU A 120 -3.63 -13.21 18.08
CA LEU A 120 -3.72 -11.75 18.29
C LEU A 120 -4.86 -11.42 19.26
N GLY A 121 -6.02 -12.03 19.04
CA GLY A 121 -7.22 -11.84 19.84
C GLY A 121 -8.04 -10.61 19.46
N THR A 122 -9.33 -10.65 19.80
CA THR A 122 -10.33 -9.70 19.31
C THR A 122 -10.09 -8.29 19.83
N LYS A 123 -9.64 -8.13 21.08
CA LYS A 123 -9.37 -6.81 21.65
C LYS A 123 -8.22 -6.10 20.91
N ALA A 124 -7.10 -6.81 20.73
CA ALA A 124 -5.94 -6.25 20.04
C ALA A 124 -6.27 -5.95 18.57
N ALA A 125 -6.96 -6.87 17.88
CA ALA A 125 -7.37 -6.67 16.49
C ALA A 125 -8.32 -5.48 16.31
N LYS A 126 -9.34 -5.31 17.17
CA LYS A 126 -10.27 -4.16 17.09
C LYS A 126 -9.59 -2.81 17.29
N GLN A 127 -8.56 -2.78 18.13
CA GLN A 127 -7.79 -1.59 18.47
C GLN A 127 -6.50 -1.47 17.64
N ALA A 128 -6.32 -2.29 16.61
CA ALA A 128 -5.15 -2.20 15.75
C ALA A 128 -5.36 -1.17 14.63
N VAL A 129 -4.26 -0.70 14.07
CA VAL A 129 -4.23 -0.09 12.74
C VAL A 129 -3.54 -1.07 11.81
N VAL A 130 -4.16 -1.37 10.68
CA VAL A 130 -3.66 -2.33 9.69
C VAL A 130 -3.48 -1.62 8.35
N ILE A 131 -2.29 -1.67 7.77
CA ILE A 131 -1.98 -1.00 6.51
C ILE A 131 -1.55 -2.05 5.49
N GLY A 132 -2.32 -2.17 4.40
CA GLY A 132 -1.89 -2.90 3.21
C GLY A 132 -0.91 -2.07 2.39
N VAL A 133 0.11 -2.70 1.83
CA VAL A 133 1.13 -2.03 1.02
C VAL A 133 1.32 -2.79 -0.30
N ARG A 134 1.05 -2.11 -1.41
CA ARG A 134 1.07 -2.71 -2.75
C ARG A 134 1.85 -1.84 -3.72
N SER A 135 2.45 -2.46 -4.72
CA SER A 135 3.01 -1.74 -5.86
C SER A 135 2.70 -2.43 -7.16
N GLN A 136 2.52 -1.63 -8.21
CA GLN A 136 2.41 -2.12 -9.56
C GLN A 136 3.23 -1.25 -10.51
N LEU A 137 4.30 -1.86 -11.03
CA LEU A 137 5.29 -1.21 -11.91
C LEU A 137 5.21 -1.70 -13.37
N SER A 138 4.37 -2.71 -13.64
CA SER A 138 4.13 -3.23 -15.00
C SER A 138 2.83 -4.00 -15.09
N SER A 139 2.25 -4.11 -16.29
CA SER A 139 0.97 -4.78 -16.51
C SER A 139 -0.15 -4.23 -15.62
N ILE A 140 -0.16 -2.90 -15.47
CA ILE A 140 -1.02 -2.18 -14.53
C ILE A 140 -2.48 -2.35 -14.92
N ASP A 141 -2.82 -2.00 -16.16
CA ASP A 141 -4.21 -2.05 -16.64
C ASP A 141 -4.76 -3.49 -16.72
N LYS A 142 -3.90 -4.48 -16.99
CA LYS A 142 -4.31 -5.89 -17.13
C LYS A 142 -4.70 -6.54 -15.81
N ASN A 143 -4.07 -6.13 -14.72
CA ASN A 143 -4.30 -6.72 -13.40
C ASN A 143 -5.30 -5.92 -12.56
N PHE A 144 -5.90 -4.87 -13.13
CA PHE A 144 -6.75 -3.93 -12.41
C PHE A 144 -7.86 -4.63 -11.61
N ASP A 145 -8.68 -5.44 -12.28
CA ASP A 145 -9.87 -6.02 -11.67
C ASP A 145 -9.49 -6.97 -10.52
N THR A 146 -8.51 -7.85 -10.73
CA THR A 146 -7.97 -8.75 -9.68
C THR A 146 -7.41 -7.99 -8.47
N LEU A 147 -6.74 -6.85 -8.71
CA LEU A 147 -6.17 -6.04 -7.62
C LEU A 147 -7.25 -5.36 -6.80
N MET A 148 -8.26 -4.79 -7.46
CA MET A 148 -9.37 -4.13 -6.78
C MET A 148 -10.21 -5.15 -6.00
N GLU A 149 -10.60 -6.26 -6.62
CA GLU A 149 -11.34 -7.35 -5.96
C GLU A 149 -10.63 -7.84 -4.69
N ARG A 150 -9.29 -7.96 -4.74
CA ARG A 150 -8.50 -8.36 -3.57
C ARG A 150 -8.58 -7.32 -2.44
N ALA A 151 -8.48 -6.03 -2.76
CA ALA A 151 -8.61 -4.95 -1.78
C ALA A 151 -10.02 -4.92 -1.14
N PHE A 152 -11.07 -5.07 -1.96
CA PHE A 152 -12.46 -5.16 -1.49
C PHE A 152 -12.68 -6.38 -0.58
N ALA A 153 -12.24 -7.56 -1.00
CA ALA A 153 -12.47 -8.79 -0.24
C ALA A 153 -11.71 -8.82 1.09
N GLU A 154 -10.53 -8.20 1.14
CA GLU A 154 -9.71 -8.15 2.34
C GLU A 154 -10.31 -7.26 3.42
N THR A 155 -10.68 -6.02 3.07
CA THR A 155 -11.35 -5.09 3.99
C THR A 155 -12.65 -5.67 4.53
N LEU A 156 -13.47 -6.25 3.66
CA LEU A 156 -14.72 -6.89 4.04
C LEU A 156 -14.49 -8.07 5.00
N ASN A 157 -13.58 -8.99 4.66
CA ASN A 157 -13.29 -10.16 5.49
C ASN A 157 -12.88 -9.77 6.93
N LEU A 158 -11.97 -8.80 7.07
CA LEU A 158 -11.47 -8.40 8.38
C LEU A 158 -12.55 -7.68 9.20
N ARG A 159 -13.30 -6.76 8.59
CA ARG A 159 -14.27 -5.95 9.33
C ARG A 159 -15.61 -6.61 9.58
N LEU A 160 -15.94 -7.67 8.86
CA LEU A 160 -17.04 -8.55 9.25
C LEU A 160 -16.82 -9.14 10.67
N LYS A 161 -15.56 -9.32 11.10
CA LYS A 161 -15.21 -9.72 12.48
C LYS A 161 -14.87 -8.52 13.37
N HIS A 162 -14.18 -7.51 12.82
CA HIS A 162 -13.68 -6.35 13.55
C HIS A 162 -14.15 -5.02 12.93
N PRO A 163 -15.42 -4.60 13.10
CA PRO A 163 -15.95 -3.40 12.44
C PRO A 163 -15.18 -2.11 12.79
N GLU A 164 -14.63 -2.04 14.00
CA GLU A 164 -13.83 -0.93 14.55
C GLU A 164 -12.39 -0.87 14.01
N LEU A 165 -11.88 -1.95 13.40
CA LEU A 165 -10.51 -1.99 12.90
C LEU A 165 -10.25 -0.84 11.92
N VAL A 166 -9.21 -0.05 12.22
CA VAL A 166 -8.73 1.00 11.32
C VAL A 166 -7.84 0.35 10.27
N MET A 167 -8.18 0.57 9.01
CA MET A 167 -7.49 0.03 7.86
C MET A 167 -7.05 1.15 6.93
N GLY A 168 -5.81 1.08 6.48
CA GLY A 168 -5.28 1.90 5.42
C GLY A 168 -4.69 1.07 4.28
N GLU A 169 -4.42 1.74 3.18
CA GLU A 169 -3.81 1.13 2.00
C GLU A 169 -2.79 2.09 1.41
N VAL A 170 -1.57 1.65 1.16
CA VAL A 170 -0.55 2.38 0.42
C VAL A 170 -0.30 1.67 -0.90
N TYR A 171 -0.52 2.37 -2.01
CA TYR A 171 -0.45 1.78 -3.34
C TYR A 171 0.47 2.59 -4.25
N LEU A 172 1.65 2.04 -4.59
CA LEU A 172 2.56 2.65 -5.56
C LEU A 172 2.23 2.22 -6.98
N LEU A 173 1.96 3.19 -7.86
CA LEU A 173 1.62 2.95 -9.25
C LEU A 173 2.48 3.80 -10.19
N ALA A 174 3.10 3.14 -11.17
CA ALA A 174 3.80 3.85 -12.22
C ALA A 174 2.79 4.48 -13.20
N VAL A 175 2.85 5.80 -13.41
CA VAL A 175 1.95 6.46 -14.38
C VAL A 175 2.32 6.10 -15.82
N ARG A 176 3.55 5.66 -16.05
CA ARG A 176 4.05 5.18 -17.34
C ARG A 176 4.85 3.91 -17.13
N GLU A 177 4.48 2.87 -17.86
CA GLU A 177 5.17 1.58 -17.77
C GLU A 177 6.47 1.58 -18.58
N TYR A 178 7.44 0.79 -18.11
CA TYR A 178 8.61 0.41 -18.90
C TYR A 178 8.19 -0.44 -20.12
N ASP A 179 8.89 -0.26 -21.24
CA ASP A 179 8.69 -1.06 -22.45
C ASP A 179 9.31 -2.46 -22.32
N SER A 180 8.47 -3.49 -22.34
CA SER A 180 8.93 -4.88 -22.16
C SER A 180 9.73 -5.43 -23.32
N GLN A 181 9.55 -4.95 -24.55
CA GLN A 181 10.33 -5.43 -25.70
C GLN A 181 11.73 -4.84 -25.68
N GLU A 182 11.88 -3.58 -25.27
CA GLU A 182 13.20 -2.96 -25.12
C GLU A 182 13.95 -3.54 -23.91
N MET A 183 13.25 -3.87 -22.81
CA MET A 183 13.87 -4.56 -21.68
C MET A 183 14.41 -5.96 -22.03
N LYS A 184 13.83 -6.67 -23.01
CA LYS A 184 14.41 -7.93 -23.51
C LYS A 184 15.74 -7.74 -24.23
N LYS A 185 16.00 -6.53 -24.72
CA LYS A 185 17.26 -6.12 -25.35
C LYS A 185 18.20 -5.42 -24.36
N ASN A 186 17.95 -5.54 -23.06
CA ASN A 186 18.68 -4.89 -21.97
C ASN A 186 18.69 -3.36 -22.05
N LYS A 187 17.63 -2.77 -22.61
CA LYS A 187 17.47 -1.31 -22.75
C LYS A 187 16.32 -0.81 -21.90
N ILE A 188 16.49 0.38 -21.34
CA ILE A 188 15.42 1.11 -20.67
C ILE A 188 14.71 1.98 -21.69
N ALA A 189 13.44 1.70 -21.88
CA ALA A 189 12.52 2.54 -22.63
C ALA A 189 11.16 2.54 -21.93
N TRP A 190 10.28 3.42 -22.38
CA TRP A 190 8.96 3.65 -21.79
C TRP A 190 7.90 3.45 -22.84
N LYS A 191 6.76 2.90 -22.43
CA LYS A 191 5.57 2.93 -23.28
C LYS A 191 5.16 4.38 -23.51
N TYR A 192 4.69 4.66 -24.73
CA TYR A 192 4.23 5.99 -25.11
C TYR A 192 3.02 6.45 -24.28
N ARG A 193 2.07 5.54 -24.03
CA ARG A 193 0.82 5.85 -23.32
C ARG A 193 1.02 5.81 -21.80
N PHE A 194 0.38 6.74 -21.11
CA PHE A 194 0.17 6.64 -19.68
C PHE A 194 -0.76 5.47 -19.34
N THR A 195 -0.67 5.00 -18.10
CA THR A 195 -1.60 4.03 -17.53
C THR A 195 -2.96 4.68 -17.31
N LYS A 196 -4.00 3.88 -17.09
CA LYS A 196 -5.36 4.38 -16.84
C LYS A 196 -5.51 4.93 -15.41
N ALA A 197 -4.67 5.92 -15.03
CA ALA A 197 -4.62 6.50 -13.70
C ALA A 197 -5.98 7.01 -13.21
N GLU A 198 -6.80 7.59 -14.10
CA GLU A 198 -8.17 8.01 -13.80
C GLU A 198 -9.03 6.87 -13.23
N LYS A 199 -8.95 5.66 -13.81
CA LYS A 199 -9.71 4.48 -13.33
C LYS A 199 -9.29 4.12 -11.90
N PHE A 200 -8.00 4.21 -11.58
CA PHE A 200 -7.50 3.98 -10.22
C PHE A 200 -7.97 5.08 -9.26
N ILE A 201 -7.86 6.36 -9.64
CA ILE A 201 -8.28 7.48 -8.78
C ILE A 201 -9.76 7.35 -8.42
N SER A 202 -10.64 7.12 -9.41
CA SER A 202 -12.08 6.96 -9.16
C SER A 202 -12.38 5.80 -8.21
N ILE A 203 -11.78 4.63 -8.41
CA ILE A 203 -12.04 3.47 -7.54
C ILE A 203 -11.48 3.68 -6.14
N PHE A 204 -10.26 4.21 -6.01
CA PHE A 204 -9.69 4.48 -4.69
C PHE A 204 -10.47 5.57 -3.94
N ASN A 205 -11.03 6.58 -4.63
CA ASN A 205 -11.95 7.52 -3.99
C ASN A 205 -13.21 6.83 -3.46
N ALA A 206 -13.79 5.90 -4.23
CA ALA A 206 -14.97 5.14 -3.82
C ALA A 206 -14.69 4.17 -2.65
N MET A 207 -13.47 3.64 -2.56
CA MET A 207 -13.02 2.69 -1.54
C MET A 207 -12.33 3.34 -0.35
N SER A 208 -12.23 4.66 -0.27
CA SER A 208 -11.54 5.35 0.83
C SER A 208 -12.51 6.22 1.64
N ASN A 209 -12.00 6.85 2.69
CA ASN A 209 -12.73 7.80 3.52
C ASN A 209 -13.96 7.17 4.22
N ARG A 210 -13.80 5.96 4.77
CA ARG A 210 -14.77 5.40 5.72
C ARG A 210 -14.85 6.27 6.96
N LYS A 211 -16.04 6.81 7.24
CA LYS A 211 -16.24 7.75 8.36
C LYS A 211 -16.87 7.08 9.56
N ASP A 212 -17.86 6.22 9.31
CA ASP A 212 -18.63 5.56 10.35
C ASP A 212 -18.30 4.06 10.37
N TYR A 213 -17.74 3.60 11.48
CA TYR A 213 -17.40 2.19 11.65
C TYR A 213 -18.63 1.32 11.95
N GLN A 214 -19.74 1.92 12.35
CA GLN A 214 -21.01 1.24 12.62
C GLN A 214 -21.81 1.01 11.33
N ASN A 215 -21.55 1.80 10.28
CA ASN A 215 -22.19 1.61 9.00
C ASN A 215 -21.65 0.37 8.27
N THR A 216 -22.44 -0.70 8.27
CA THR A 216 -22.08 -1.97 7.64
C THR A 216 -22.05 -1.89 6.11
N SER A 217 -22.68 -0.88 5.49
CA SER A 217 -22.58 -0.67 4.05
C SER A 217 -21.18 -0.17 3.63
N GLU A 218 -20.36 0.33 4.56
CA GLU A 218 -19.02 0.85 4.29
C GLU A 218 -17.89 -0.11 4.69
N LEU A 219 -18.19 -1.37 5.03
CA LEU A 219 -17.18 -2.35 5.47
C LEU A 219 -16.06 -2.55 4.44
N TYR A 220 -16.33 -2.28 3.17
CA TYR A 220 -15.36 -2.39 2.08
C TYR A 220 -14.42 -1.18 1.93
N LYS A 221 -14.67 -0.06 2.61
CA LYS A 221 -13.93 1.20 2.42
C LYS A 221 -12.80 1.38 3.41
N TYR A 222 -11.57 1.60 3.00
CA TYR A 222 -10.50 2.03 3.92
C TYR A 222 -10.83 3.36 4.61
N GLU A 223 -10.30 3.58 5.81
CA GLU A 223 -10.31 4.90 6.44
C GLU A 223 -9.50 5.89 5.59
N ARG A 224 -8.34 5.45 5.10
CA ARG A 224 -7.51 6.23 4.18
C ARG A 224 -6.70 5.34 3.25
N SER A 225 -6.66 5.72 1.97
CA SER A 225 -5.82 5.06 0.97
C SER A 225 -4.87 6.08 0.36
N ALA A 226 -3.58 5.80 0.35
CA ALA A 226 -2.56 6.58 -0.34
C ALA A 226 -2.25 5.94 -1.70
N LEU A 227 -2.74 6.53 -2.78
CA LEU A 227 -2.37 6.16 -4.14
C LEU A 227 -1.15 6.99 -4.56
N ILE A 228 0.05 6.43 -4.47
CA ILE A 228 1.29 7.07 -4.88
C ILE A 228 1.43 6.93 -6.40
N LEU A 229 1.14 7.99 -7.14
CA LEU A 229 1.37 8.06 -8.57
C LEU A 229 2.79 8.55 -8.85
N ALA A 230 3.62 7.73 -9.50
CA ALA A 230 5.02 8.03 -9.78
C ALA A 230 5.36 7.90 -11.28
N ASP A 231 6.04 8.91 -11.83
CA ASP A 231 6.60 8.89 -13.18
C ASP A 231 8.09 8.57 -13.14
N PHE A 232 8.39 7.27 -13.26
CA PHE A 232 9.75 6.76 -13.30
C PHE A 232 10.49 7.16 -14.60
N SER A 233 9.80 7.69 -15.61
CA SER A 233 10.46 8.16 -16.85
C SER A 233 11.21 9.47 -16.66
N ARG A 234 10.90 10.22 -15.60
CA ARG A 234 11.57 11.48 -15.25
C ARG A 234 12.79 11.26 -14.36
N ASN A 235 13.75 12.17 -14.40
CA ASN A 235 14.93 12.16 -13.52
C ASN A 235 15.11 13.54 -12.86
N PRO A 236 14.92 13.68 -11.54
CA PRO A 236 14.51 12.64 -10.58
C PRO A 236 13.09 12.09 -10.87
N VAL A 237 12.76 10.93 -10.29
CA VAL A 237 11.40 10.36 -10.37
C VAL A 237 10.39 11.40 -9.88
N LYS A 238 9.33 11.67 -10.65
CA LYS A 238 8.28 12.60 -10.21
C LYS A 238 7.19 11.85 -9.45
N ILE A 239 6.91 12.26 -8.21
CA ILE A 239 5.71 11.86 -7.46
C ILE A 239 4.67 12.96 -7.60
N TYR A 240 3.45 12.60 -8.02
CA TYR A 240 2.36 13.56 -8.12
C TYR A 240 1.69 13.76 -6.76
N LYS A 241 1.57 15.01 -6.34
CA LYS A 241 1.07 15.39 -5.00
C LYS A 241 -0.35 15.92 -5.03
N ASP A 242 -0.80 16.46 -6.16
CA ASP A 242 -2.12 17.05 -6.33
C ASP A 242 -2.67 16.83 -7.75
N MET A 243 -3.93 17.23 -7.94
CA MET A 243 -4.65 17.07 -9.21
C MET A 243 -4.12 18.02 -10.30
N GLU A 244 -3.59 19.18 -9.93
CA GLU A 244 -3.08 20.16 -10.89
C GLU A 244 -1.81 19.64 -11.57
N GLU A 245 -0.90 19.02 -10.81
CA GLU A 245 0.28 18.36 -11.38
C GLU A 245 -0.10 17.23 -12.34
N LEU A 246 -1.12 16.43 -12.02
CA LEU A 246 -1.61 15.33 -12.86
C LEU A 246 -2.20 15.85 -14.18
N LYS A 247 -3.02 16.91 -14.13
CA LYS A 247 -3.61 17.54 -15.31
C LYS A 247 -2.56 18.23 -16.18
N LYS A 248 -1.61 18.95 -15.55
CA LYS A 248 -0.52 19.64 -16.25
C LYS A 248 0.33 18.68 -17.07
N ASP A 249 0.62 17.50 -16.53
CA ASP A 249 1.42 16.47 -17.20
C ASP A 249 0.60 15.51 -18.06
N SER A 250 -0.70 15.76 -18.22
CA SER A 250 -1.62 14.92 -19.01
C SER A 250 -1.66 13.45 -18.56
N VAL A 251 -1.39 13.19 -17.27
CA VAL A 251 -1.61 11.87 -16.65
C VAL A 251 -3.10 11.58 -16.53
N VAL A 252 -3.88 12.63 -16.30
CA VAL A 252 -5.35 12.63 -16.35
C VAL A 252 -5.83 13.71 -17.31
N SER A 253 -7.07 13.59 -17.77
CA SER A 253 -7.73 14.58 -18.60
C SER A 253 -7.97 15.88 -17.82
N LYS A 254 -7.92 17.02 -18.53
CA LYS A 254 -8.11 18.35 -17.92
C LYS A 254 -9.45 18.49 -17.20
N ASN A 255 -10.48 17.81 -17.73
CA ASN A 255 -11.85 17.84 -17.23
C ASN A 255 -12.16 16.67 -16.28
N PHE A 256 -11.15 15.91 -15.83
CA PHE A 256 -11.36 14.83 -14.88
C PHE A 256 -11.98 15.38 -13.58
N PRO A 257 -13.18 14.90 -13.17
CA PRO A 257 -13.98 15.53 -12.12
C PRO A 257 -13.58 15.11 -10.70
N GLU A 258 -12.80 14.04 -10.58
CA GLU A 258 -12.41 13.48 -9.29
C GLU A 258 -11.41 14.35 -8.54
N ASN A 259 -11.28 14.11 -7.24
CA ASN A 259 -10.26 14.72 -6.40
C ASN A 259 -9.14 13.72 -6.11
N TYR A 260 -7.89 14.17 -6.07
CA TYR A 260 -6.74 13.35 -5.70
C TYR A 260 -6.13 13.73 -4.34
N SER A 261 -6.49 14.88 -3.75
CA SER A 261 -5.92 15.35 -2.47
C SER A 261 -6.06 14.35 -1.32
N LYS A 262 -7.20 13.64 -1.26
CA LYS A 262 -7.49 12.60 -0.26
C LYS A 262 -6.94 11.22 -0.62
N LEU A 263 -6.28 11.07 -1.76
CA LEU A 263 -5.53 9.88 -2.15
C LEU A 263 -4.03 10.13 -2.19
N SER A 264 -3.60 11.38 -2.29
CA SER A 264 -2.19 11.77 -2.23
C SER A 264 -1.49 11.17 -1.00
N PRO A 265 -0.20 10.81 -1.07
CA PRO A 265 0.57 10.35 0.08
C PRO A 265 0.78 11.44 1.15
N VAL A 266 0.49 12.70 0.81
CA VAL A 266 0.49 13.83 1.74
C VAL A 266 -0.47 13.55 2.90
N ASN A 267 0.00 13.76 4.13
CA ASN A 267 -0.75 13.58 5.38
C ASN A 267 -1.33 12.18 5.66
N PHE A 268 -1.04 11.16 4.84
CA PHE A 268 -1.58 9.80 5.03
C PHE A 268 -1.49 9.28 6.47
N SER A 269 -0.30 9.30 7.07
CA SER A 269 -0.06 8.79 8.43
C SER A 269 -0.84 9.60 9.47
N LYS A 270 -0.82 10.93 9.36
CA LYS A 270 -1.61 11.84 10.20
C LYS A 270 -3.10 11.50 10.12
N ASP A 271 -3.67 11.43 8.92
CA ASP A 271 -5.10 11.15 8.71
C ASP A 271 -5.52 9.79 9.31
N ILE A 272 -4.69 8.76 9.15
CA ILE A 272 -4.94 7.43 9.73
C ILE A 272 -4.90 7.46 11.26
N ILE A 273 -3.86 8.05 11.85
CA ILE A 273 -3.69 8.09 13.30
C ILE A 273 -4.75 8.98 13.95
N ASP A 274 -5.09 10.12 13.34
CA ASP A 274 -6.22 10.94 13.78
C ASP A 274 -7.53 10.15 13.76
N THR A 275 -7.76 9.34 12.72
CA THR A 275 -8.96 8.50 12.66
C THR A 275 -8.99 7.46 13.78
N TYR A 276 -7.85 6.82 14.06
CA TYR A 276 -7.70 5.89 15.17
C TYR A 276 -7.98 6.56 16.53
N MET A 277 -7.33 7.69 16.80
CA MET A 277 -7.49 8.42 18.06
C MET A 277 -8.95 8.84 18.29
N LYS A 278 -9.64 9.30 17.24
CA LYS A 278 -11.05 9.69 17.30
C LYS A 278 -11.94 8.49 17.62
N ARG A 279 -11.68 7.35 16.98
CA ARG A 279 -12.48 6.13 17.15
C ARG A 279 -12.39 5.57 18.56
N HIS A 280 -11.22 5.70 19.19
CA HIS A 280 -10.97 5.13 20.51
C HIS A 280 -10.90 6.15 21.65
N GLY A 281 -11.36 7.38 21.42
CA GLY A 281 -11.51 8.41 22.45
C GLY A 281 -10.19 8.87 23.08
N LEU A 282 -9.14 9.01 22.26
CA LEU A 282 -7.80 9.43 22.68
C LEU A 282 -7.51 10.92 22.38
N PHE A 283 -8.56 11.70 22.08
CA PHE A 283 -8.51 13.16 21.91
C PHE A 283 -9.05 13.88 23.13
#